data_AF-A0A1G9XU27-F1
#
_entry.id   AF-A0A1G9XU27-F1
#
_cell.length_a   1.000
_cell.length_b   1.000
_cell.length_c   1.000
_cell.angle_alpha   90.00
_cell.angle_beta   90.00
_cell.angle_gamma   90.00
#
_symmetry.space_group_name_H-M   'P 1'
#
loop_
_entity.id
_entity.type
_entity.pdbx_description
1 polymer ?
#
loop_
_entity_poly.entity_id
_entity_poly.type
_entity_poly.pdbx_seq_one_letter_code
_entity_poly.pdbx_strand_id
1 'polypeptide(L)' 'MNSQMDLRRCIEAAFLPMKCVGVIAPDASMTIRIFNTYTGAEEFPVTCIDTQALVTIWDIVRLVLEVKEG' A
#
# COMPACT_ATOMS: atom_id res chain seq x y z
N MET A 1 4.24 15.89 -10.22
CA MET A 1 3.23 14.81 -10.20
C MET A 1 3.98 13.50 -10.05
N ASN A 2 3.89 12.81 -8.92
CA ASN A 2 4.34 11.43 -8.84
C ASN A 2 3.44 10.63 -9.78
N SER A 3 4.01 9.90 -10.73
CA SER A 3 3.21 9.02 -11.58
C SER A 3 2.54 8.00 -10.65
N GLN A 4 1.33 7.52 -10.98
CA GLN A 4 0.65 6.51 -10.18
C GLN A 4 1.53 5.26 -9.93
N MET A 5 2.45 4.98 -10.86
CA MET A 5 3.49 3.96 -10.70
C MET A 5 4.52 4.26 -9.60
N ASP A 6 4.89 5.52 -9.39
CA ASP A 6 5.83 5.92 -8.34
C ASP A 6 5.18 5.80 -6.97
N LEU A 7 3.91 6.20 -6.85
CA LEU A 7 3.14 6.06 -5.61
C LEU A 7 3.02 4.59 -5.20
N ARG A 8 2.67 3.72 -6.15
CA ARG A 8 2.64 2.27 -5.92
C ARG A 8 3.97 1.76 -5.38
N ARG A 9 5.09 2.12 -6.03
CA ARG A 9 6.42 1.67 -5.62
C ARG A 9 6.79 2.18 -4.22
N CYS A 10 6.45 3.43 -3.89
CA CYS A 10 6.66 3.98 -2.55
C CYS A 10 5.89 3.20 -1.48
N ILE A 11 4.62 2.89 -1.74
CA ILE A 11 3.79 2.12 -0.82
C ILE A 11 4.35 0.70 -0.68
N GLU A 12 4.63 0.01 -1.78
CA GLU A 12 5.19 -1.34 -1.76
C GLU A 12 6.51 -1.41 -0.97
N ALA A 13 7.38 -0.41 -1.12
CA ALA A 13 8.65 -0.32 -0.39
C ALA A 13 8.47 -0.05 1.12
N ALA A 14 7.42 0.68 1.53
CA ALA A 14 7.17 1.01 2.94
C ALA A 14 6.77 -0.22 3.78
N PHE A 15 6.34 -1.31 3.13
CA PHE A 15 5.96 -2.56 3.80
C PHE A 15 7.10 -3.58 3.91
N LEU A 16 8.31 -3.28 3.41
CA LEU A 16 9.46 -4.15 3.62
C LEU A 16 9.72 -4.39 5.13
N PRO A 17 10.12 -5.62 5.53
CA PRO A 17 10.47 -6.77 4.69
C PRO A 17 9.28 -7.65 4.28
N MET A 18 8.03 -7.29 4.59
CA MET A 18 6.85 -7.99 4.09
C MET A 18 6.66 -7.72 2.59
N LYS A 19 6.05 -8.66 1.87
CA LYS A 19 5.77 -8.48 0.45
C LYS A 19 4.45 -7.75 0.31
N CYS A 20 4.48 -6.54 -0.21
CA CYS A 20 3.27 -5.78 -0.56
C CYS A 20 3.08 -5.77 -2.07
N VAL A 21 1.84 -5.98 -2.52
CA VAL A 21 1.43 -5.86 -3.91
C VAL A 21 0.30 -4.85 -4.00
N GLY A 22 0.54 -3.75 -4.70
CA GLY A 22 -0.47 -2.75 -5.00
C GLY A 22 -1.15 -3.02 -6.33
N VAL A 23 -2.46 -2.82 -6.43
CA VAL A 23 -3.19 -2.78 -7.70
C VAL A 23 -3.97 -1.48 -7.73
N ILE A 24 -3.69 -0.63 -8.71
CA ILE A 24 -4.44 0.62 -8.91
C ILE A 24 -5.53 0.33 -9.93
N ALA A 25 -6.77 0.55 -9.54
CA ALA A 25 -7.94 0.41 -10.40
C ALA A 25 -8.15 1.68 -11.24
N PRO A 26 -8.92 1.59 -12.34
CA PRO A 26 -9.16 2.72 -13.24
C PRO A 26 -9.91 3.91 -12.59
N ASP A 27 -10.58 3.66 -11.46
CA ASP A 27 -11.29 4.65 -10.65
C ASP A 27 -10.37 5.41 -9.67
N ALA A 28 -9.05 5.23 -9.80
CA ALA A 28 -8.04 5.78 -8.89
C ALA A 28 -8.11 5.23 -7.46
N SER A 29 -8.82 4.13 -7.21
CA SER A 29 -8.64 3.36 -5.99
C SER A 29 -7.40 2.46 -6.09
N MET A 30 -6.72 2.25 -4.97
CA MET A 30 -5.59 1.33 -4.88
C MET A 30 -5.87 0.27 -3.83
N THR A 31 -5.73 -0.96 -4.25
CA THR A 31 -5.84 -2.13 -3.40
C THR A 31 -4.45 -2.58 -2.99
N ILE A 32 -4.16 -2.70 -1.70
CA ILE A 32 -2.92 -3.32 -1.22
C ILE A 32 -3.17 -4.71 -0.67
N ARG A 33 -2.25 -5.62 -0.96
CA ARG A 33 -2.21 -6.98 -0.42
C ARG A 33 -0.86 -7.22 0.21
N ILE A 34 -0.86 -7.63 1.48
CA ILE A 34 0.36 -7.84 2.25
C ILE A 34 0.51 -9.33 2.54
N PHE A 35 1.67 -9.85 2.19
CA PHE A 35 2.03 -11.24 2.37
C PHE A 35 3.21 -11.32 3.33
N ASN A 36 3.11 -12.25 4.27
CA ASN A 36 4.21 -12.63 5.12
C ASN A 36 5.30 -13.28 4.25
N THR A 37 6.52 -12.76 4.31
CA THR A 37 7.62 -13.25 3.46
C THR A 37 8.17 -14.61 3.88
N TYR A 38 7.89 -15.06 5.10
CA TYR A 38 8.34 -16.35 5.62
C TYR A 38 7.33 -17.47 5.33
N THR A 39 6.03 -17.19 5.45
CA THR A 39 4.97 -18.20 5.27
C THR A 39 4.32 -18.14 3.89
N GLY A 40 4.48 -17.03 3.17
CA GLY A 40 3.77 -16.75 1.92
C GLY A 40 2.27 -16.51 2.10
N ALA A 41 1.77 -16.53 3.34
CA ALA A 41 0.37 -16.29 3.65
C ALA A 41 0.04 -14.81 3.50
N GLU A 42 -1.17 -14.54 3.02
CA GLU A 42 -1.77 -13.21 3.07
C GLU A 42 -2.09 -12.90 4.53
N GLU A 43 -1.36 -11.96 5.11
CA GLU A 43 -1.35 -11.69 6.55
C GLU A 43 -2.34 -10.59 6.91
N PHE A 44 -2.62 -9.70 5.96
CA PHE A 44 -3.55 -8.58 6.15
C PHE A 44 -4.63 -8.55 5.09
N PRO A 45 -5.86 -8.14 5.46
CA PRO A 45 -6.94 -7.99 4.52
C PRO A 45 -6.63 -6.93 3.47
N VAL A 46 -7.25 -7.11 2.32
CA VAL A 46 -7.26 -6.15 1.22
C VAL A 46 -7.75 -4.78 1.71
N THR A 47 -6.85 -3.77 1.71
CA THR A 47 -7.23 -2.38 2.03
C THR A 47 -7.44 -1.61 0.73
N CYS A 48 -8.64 -1.04 0.57
CA CYS A 48 -8.95 -0.09 -0.50
C CYS A 48 -8.53 1.31 -0.06
N ILE A 49 -7.65 1.93 -0.83
CA ILE A 49 -7.04 3.22 -0.55
C ILE A 49 -7.45 4.17 -1.66
N ASP A 50 -8.00 5.32 -1.30
CA ASP A 50 -8.19 6.40 -2.27
C ASP A 50 -6.83 7.03 -2.59
N THR A 51 -6.33 6.84 -3.81
CA THR A 51 -5.02 7.41 -4.20
C THR A 51 -5.05 8.94 -4.27
N GLN A 52 -6.23 9.56 -4.35
CA GLN A 52 -6.36 11.02 -4.28
C GLN A 52 -6.13 11.56 -2.86
N ALA A 53 -6.31 10.72 -1.83
CA ALA A 53 -6.01 11.08 -0.45
C ALA A 53 -4.51 10.99 -0.12
N LEU A 54 -3.70 10.34 -0.97
CA LEU A 54 -2.26 10.18 -0.80
C LEU A 54 -1.47 11.32 -1.47
N VAL A 55 -1.69 12.54 -1.00
CA VAL A 55 -1.11 13.75 -1.60
C VAL A 55 0.30 14.02 -1.06
N THR A 56 0.57 13.63 0.18
CA THR A 56 1.83 13.88 0.88
C THR A 56 2.47 12.59 1.39
N ILE A 57 3.77 12.66 1.69
CA ILE A 57 4.50 11.56 2.33
C ILE A 57 3.88 11.16 3.67
N TRP A 58 3.29 12.12 4.39
CA TRP A 58 2.64 11.88 5.69
C TRP A 58 1.37 11.05 5.55
N ASP A 59 0.61 11.24 4.46
CA ASP A 59 -0.58 10.42 4.17
C ASP A 59 -0.18 8.96 3.94
N ILE A 60 0.96 8.73 3.23
CA ILE A 60 1.52 7.39 3.02
C ILE A 60 1.99 6.78 4.34
N VAL A 61 2.71 7.54 5.18
CA VAL A 61 3.19 7.04 6.48
C VAL A 61 2.03 6.67 7.40
N ARG A 62 0.99 7.51 7.45
CA ARG A 62 -0.21 7.25 8.25
C ARG A 62 -0.92 5.98 7.80
N LEU A 63 -1.12 5.80 6.51
CA LEU A 63 -1.69 4.57 5.95
C LEU A 63 -0.88 3.34 6.36
N VAL A 64 0.45 3.40 6.24
CA VAL A 64 1.33 2.27 6.59
C VAL A 64 1.23 1.92 8.07
N LEU A 65 1.11 2.92 8.96
CA LEU A 65 0.91 2.71 10.39
C LEU A 65 -0.47 2.10 10.67
N GLU A 66 -1.54 2.65 10.10
CA GLU A 66 -2.90 2.12 10.27
C GLU A 66 -3.01 0.65 9.84
N VAL A 67 -2.28 0.24 8.79
CA VAL A 67 -2.29 -1.15 8.31
C VAL A 67 -1.38 -2.07 9.12
N LYS A 68 -0.26 -1.57 9.67
CA LYS A 68 0.66 -2.38 10.48
C LYS A 68 0.22 -2.54 11.93
N GLU A 69 -0.49 -1.56 12.49
CA GLU A 69 -0.95 -1.55 13.87
C GLU A 69 -2.38 -2.09 14.04
N GLY A 70 -3.11 -2.27 12.92
CA GLY A 70 -4.46 -2.82 12.88
C GLY A 70 -4.57 -4.33 13.01
#